data_AF-A0A1I4D0V4-F1
#
_entry.id   AF-A0A1I4D0V4-F1
#
_cell.length_a   1.000
_cell.length_b   1.000
_cell.length_c   1.000
_cell.angle_alpha   90.00
_cell.angle_beta   90.00
_cell.angle_gamma   90.00
#
_symmetry.space_group_name_H-M   'P 1'
#
loop_
_entity.id
_entity.type
_entity.pdbx_description
1 polymer ?
#
loop_
_entity_poly.entity_id
_entity_poly.type
_entity_poly.pdbx_seq_one_letter_code
_entity_poly.pdbx_strand_id
1 'polypeptide(L)' 'MTPPDPAAIEAEIERIRSLGLEDLRREWRRLYRSEAPRISRDLLVLALGYRLQELE' A
#
# COMPACT_ATOMS: atom_id res chain seq x y z
N MET A 1 11.40 -6.57 -19.17
CA MET A 1 10.45 -6.05 -18.18
C MET A 1 9.54 -5.08 -18.89
N THR A 2 8.26 -5.39 -19.00
CA THR A 2 7.26 -4.40 -19.40
C THR A 2 7.22 -3.36 -18.28
N PRO A 3 7.32 -2.05 -18.57
CA PRO A 3 7.14 -1.04 -17.54
C PRO A 3 5.76 -1.24 -16.90
N PRO A 4 5.65 -1.03 -15.58
CA PRO A 4 4.39 -1.25 -14.91
C PRO A 4 3.31 -0.33 -15.46
N ASP A 5 2.10 -0.86 -15.59
CA ASP A 5 0.96 -0.11 -16.10
C ASP A 5 0.59 0.98 -15.08
N PRO A 6 0.78 2.27 -15.40
CA PRO A 6 0.48 3.35 -14.45
C PRO A 6 -0.99 3.34 -13.99
N ALA A 7 -1.90 2.87 -14.84
CA ALA A 7 -3.31 2.76 -14.50
C ALA A 7 -3.57 1.66 -13.46
N ALA A 8 -2.82 0.55 -13.53
CA ALA A 8 -2.90 -0.51 -12.54
C ALA A 8 -2.36 -0.04 -11.17
N ILE A 9 -1.25 0.69 -11.17
CA ILE A 9 -0.69 1.31 -9.96
C ILE A 9 -1.70 2.27 -9.33
N GLU A 10 -2.31 3.15 -10.14
CA GLU A 10 -3.27 4.13 -9.64
C GLU A 10 -4.53 3.47 -9.06
N ALA A 11 -5.06 2.45 -9.72
CA ALA A 11 -6.18 1.67 -9.21
C ALA A 11 -5.87 0.99 -7.86
N GLU A 12 -4.66 0.44 -7.72
CA GLU A 12 -4.24 -0.22 -6.48
C GLU A 12 -4.01 0.79 -5.34
N ILE A 13 -3.47 1.97 -5.64
CA ILE A 13 -3.36 3.08 -4.67
C ILE A 13 -4.75 3.53 -4.20
N GLU A 14 -5.72 3.65 -5.11
CA GLU A 14 -7.08 4.04 -4.76
C GLU A 14 -7.77 2.95 -3.91
N ARG A 15 -7.55 1.67 -4.21
CA ARG A 15 -7.97 0.56 -3.35
C ARG A 15 -7.42 0.73 -1.94
N ILE A 16 -6.11 0.98 -1.78
CA ILE A 16 -5.49 1.21 -0.45
C ILE A 16 -6.12 2.40 0.26
N ARG A 17 -6.39 3.52 -0.44
CA ARG A 17 -7.03 4.71 0.15
C ARG A 17 -8.44 4.45 0.65
N SER A 18 -9.15 3.45 0.12
CA SER A 18 -10.48 3.05 0.58
C SER A 18 -10.47 2.14 1.83
N LEU A 19 -9.32 1.56 2.19
CA LEU A 19 -9.24 0.58 3.27
C LEU A 19 -9.41 1.20 4.66
N GLY A 20 -10.02 0.45 5.56
CA GLY A 20 -10.00 0.74 7.00
C GLY A 20 -8.62 0.50 7.62
N LEU A 21 -8.41 0.99 8.84
CA LEU A 21 -7.12 0.89 9.53
C LEU A 21 -6.64 -0.57 9.70
N GLU A 22 -7.53 -1.48 10.06
CA GLU A 22 -7.18 -2.90 10.26
C GLU A 22 -6.80 -3.61 8.96
N ASP A 23 -7.45 -3.25 7.86
CA ASP A 23 -7.10 -3.74 6.53
C ASP A 23 -5.74 -3.22 6.09
N LEU A 24 -5.44 -1.94 6.34
CA LEU A 24 -4.11 -1.38 6.07
C LEU A 24 -3.01 -2.10 6.88
N ARG A 25 -3.28 -2.47 8.13
CA ARG A 25 -2.35 -3.28 8.95
C ARG A 25 -2.16 -4.70 8.40
N ARG A 26 -3.19 -5.30 7.80
CA ARG A 26 -3.06 -6.58 7.08
C ARG A 26 -2.21 -6.43 5.83
N GLU A 27 -2.44 -5.37 5.07
CA GLU A 27 -1.72 -5.10 3.84
C GLU A 27 -0.23 -4.83 4.07
N TRP A 28 0.08 -4.10 5.13
CA TRP A 28 1.46 -3.92 5.60
C TRP A 28 2.15 -5.26 5.87
N ARG A 29 1.51 -6.16 6.63
CA ARG A 29 2.06 -7.49 6.91
C ARG A 29 2.28 -8.30 5.63
N ARG A 30 1.41 -8.14 4.63
CA ARG A 30 1.56 -8.80 3.31
C ARG A 30 2.78 -8.28 2.55
N LEU A 31 2.92 -6.96 2.43
CA LEU A 31 3.95 -6.31 1.61
C LEU A 31 5.33 -6.27 2.29
N TYR A 32 5.38 -5.93 3.57
CA TYR A 32 6.61 -5.74 4.34
C TYR A 32 7.00 -6.94 5.20
N ARG A 33 6.16 -7.98 5.28
CA ARG A 33 6.41 -9.20 6.08
C ARG A 33 6.76 -8.90 7.55
N SER A 34 6.21 -7.81 8.09
CA SER A 34 6.45 -7.32 9.44
C SER A 34 5.19 -6.71 10.03
N GLU A 35 5.16 -6.48 11.35
CA GLU A 35 4.04 -5.78 11.98
C GLU A 35 3.97 -4.30 11.55
N ALA A 36 2.74 -3.80 11.39
CA ALA A 36 2.52 -2.41 11.04
C ALA A 36 2.83 -1.49 12.23
N PRO A 37 3.57 -0.38 12.03
CA PRO A 37 3.85 0.57 13.09
C PRO A 37 2.57 1.23 13.63
N ARG A 38 2.65 1.80 14.84
CA ARG A 38 1.54 2.55 15.46
C ARG A 38 1.57 4.02 15.01
N ILE A 39 1.22 4.23 13.76
CA ILE A 39 1.13 5.55 13.12
C ILE A 39 -0.29 5.81 12.62
N SER A 40 -0.56 7.05 12.19
CA SER A 40 -1.86 7.42 11.63
C SER A 40 -2.20 6.60 10.39
N ARG A 41 -3.49 6.50 10.11
CA ARG A 41 -4.01 5.84 8.90
C ARG A 41 -3.39 6.43 7.63
N ASP A 42 -3.29 7.76 7.57
CA ASP A 42 -2.82 8.45 6.37
C ASP A 42 -1.34 8.13 6.10
N LEU A 43 -0.52 8.02 7.15
CA LEU A 43 0.88 7.59 6.98
C LEU A 43 1.00 6.13 6.53
N LEU A 44 0.09 5.24 6.97
CA LEU A 44 0.05 3.88 6.44
C LEU A 44 -0.31 3.85 4.96
N VAL A 45 -1.30 4.64 4.54
CA VAL A 45 -1.70 4.74 3.11
C VAL A 45 -0.53 5.21 2.26
N LEU A 46 0.18 6.26 2.67
CA LEU A 46 1.34 6.78 1.95
C LEU A 46 2.47 5.75 1.86
N ALA A 47 2.80 5.08 2.97
CA ALA A 47 3.86 4.08 2.99
C ALA A 47 3.55 2.86 2.11
N LEU A 48 2.31 2.38 2.14
CA LEU A 48 1.89 1.25 1.30
C LEU A 48 1.84 1.64 -0.19
N GLY A 49 1.35 2.85 -0.51
CA GLY A 49 1.35 3.36 -1.88
C GLY A 49 2.76 3.50 -2.44
N TYR A 50 3.70 4.04 -1.64
CA TYR A 50 5.11 4.09 -1.99
C TYR A 50 5.68 2.69 -2.23
N ARG A 51 5.38 1.72 -1.36
CA ARG A 51 5.90 0.36 -1.51
C ARG A 51 5.41 -0.35 -2.77
N LEU A 52 4.14 -0.15 -3.13
CA LEU A 52 3.58 -0.72 -4.34
C LEU A 52 4.31 -0.20 -5.59
N GLN A 53 4.63 1.10 -5.62
CA GLN A 53 5.40 1.68 -6.72
C GLN A 53 6.84 1.14 -6.82
N GLU A 54 7.44 0.67 -5.72
CA GLU A 54 8.78 0.06 -5.75
C GLU A 54 8.79 -1.40 -6.23
N LEU A 55 7.65 -2.09 -6.16
CA LEU A 55 7.53 -3.52 -6.52
C LEU A 55 7.20 -3.73 -8.00
N GLU A 56 6.75 -2.67 -8.66
CA GLU A 56 6.36 -2.55 -10.05
C GLU A 56 7.51 -1.97 -10.89
#